data_AF-A0A3L9M5H6-F1
#
_entry.id   AF-A0A3L9M5H6-F1
#
_cell.length_a   1.000
_cell.length_b   1.000
_cell.length_c   1.000
_cell.angle_alpha   90.00
_cell.angle_beta   90.00
_cell.angle_gamma   90.00
#
_symmetry.space_group_name_H-M   'P 1'
#
loop_
_entity.id
_entity.type
_entity.pdbx_description
1 polymer ?
#
loop_
_entity_poly.entity_id
_entity_poly.type
_entity_poly.pdbx_seq_one_letter_code
_entity_poly.pdbx_strand_id
1 'polypeptide(L)'
;MKRILIALFIMFSLISCLKNNINGIIISDTLLSNQSFQENKNLNKIINQCLNKEFNGFKKLLEYNCGEGTGCYNLGYILTQIIFRIGEDEYIKVISKLSKKDQINLNSFIKVGLEYGDNNYDEKMDNLRINDTFPKIVNFTNH
;
A
#
# COMPACT_ATOMS: atom_id res chain seq x y z
N MET A 1 37.96 -25.13 6.34
CA MET A 1 37.48 -24.30 5.23
C MET A 1 36.10 -24.72 4.71
N LYS A 2 35.89 -25.96 4.24
CA LYS A 2 34.56 -26.44 3.76
C LYS A 2 33.41 -26.23 4.76
N ARG A 3 33.62 -26.48 6.06
CA ARG A 3 32.59 -26.26 7.11
C ARG A 3 32.25 -24.78 7.37
N ILE A 4 33.20 -23.86 7.15
CA ILE A 4 33.00 -22.41 7.28
C ILE A 4 32.23 -21.88 6.05
N LEU A 5 32.56 -22.37 4.85
CA LEU A 5 31.83 -22.07 3.61
C LEU A 5 30.36 -22.53 3.65
N ILE A 6 30.09 -23.71 4.24
CA ILE A 6 28.72 -24.22 4.42
C ILE A 6 27.93 -23.36 5.43
N ALA A 7 28.57 -22.93 6.52
CA ALA A 7 27.93 -22.04 7.50
C ALA A 7 27.58 -20.66 6.91
N LEU A 8 28.45 -20.10 6.04
CA LEU A 8 28.18 -18.86 5.31
C LEU A 8 27.04 -19.00 4.29
N PHE A 9 26.91 -20.16 3.63
CA PHE A 9 25.84 -20.43 2.67
C PHE A 9 24.46 -20.60 3.35
N ILE A 10 24.43 -21.19 4.54
CA ILE A 10 23.20 -21.33 5.36
C ILE A 10 22.80 -19.98 6.00
N MET A 11 23.76 -19.11 6.31
CA MET A 11 23.46 -17.77 6.84
C MET A 11 22.89 -16.83 5.76
N PHE A 12 23.21 -17.06 4.48
CA PHE A 12 22.67 -16.29 3.34
C PHE A 12 21.23 -16.67 2.96
N SER A 13 20.78 -17.88 3.26
CA SER A 13 19.42 -18.34 2.89
C SER A 13 18.31 -17.84 3.81
N LEU A 14 18.63 -17.16 4.92
CA LEU A 14 17.67 -16.73 5.93
C LEU A 14 17.20 -15.26 5.80
N ILE A 15 17.67 -14.49 4.81
CA ILE A 15 17.48 -13.01 4.82
C ILE A 15 16.58 -12.48 3.69
N SER A 16 16.12 -13.28 2.72
CA SER A 16 15.45 -12.71 1.53
C SER A 16 14.15 -13.39 1.13
N CYS A 17 13.16 -13.40 2.02
CA CYS A 17 11.78 -13.63 1.60
C CYS A 17 11.04 -12.29 1.58
N LEU A 18 10.58 -11.87 0.39
CA LEU A 18 9.71 -10.71 0.24
C LEU A 18 8.39 -10.99 0.96
N LYS A 19 7.86 -10.01 1.69
CA LYS A 19 6.58 -10.12 2.37
C LYS A 19 5.47 -9.72 1.41
N ASN A 20 4.57 -10.65 1.12
CA ASN A 20 3.36 -10.42 0.32
C ASN A 20 2.13 -10.07 1.17
N ASN A 21 2.21 -10.23 2.49
CA ASN A 21 1.17 -9.84 3.44
C ASN A 21 1.77 -9.07 4.62
N ILE A 22 1.18 -7.93 4.94
CA ILE A 22 1.66 -7.02 5.98
C ILE A 22 0.49 -6.64 6.86
N ASN A 23 0.37 -7.29 8.01
CA ASN A 23 -0.73 -7.09 8.96
C ASN A 23 -2.12 -7.24 8.32
N GLY A 24 -2.24 -8.15 7.35
CA GLY A 24 -3.46 -8.41 6.59
C GLY A 24 -3.67 -7.47 5.40
N ILE A 25 -2.69 -6.62 5.06
CA ILE A 25 -2.66 -5.89 3.79
C ILE A 25 -1.92 -6.74 2.77
N ILE A 26 -2.59 -7.08 1.67
CA ILE A 26 -2.05 -7.91 0.60
C ILE A 26 -1.29 -7.03 -0.39
N ILE A 27 -0.07 -7.45 -0.72
CA ILE A 27 0.76 -6.90 -1.79
C ILE A 27 0.63 -7.86 -2.97
N SER A 28 0.07 -7.39 -4.08
CA SER A 28 -0.07 -8.17 -5.32
C SER A 28 1.26 -8.78 -5.76
N ASP A 29 1.24 -9.98 -6.32
CA ASP A 29 2.43 -10.65 -6.84
C ASP A 29 3.16 -9.81 -7.90
N THR A 30 2.42 -9.05 -8.72
CA THR A 30 3.01 -8.14 -9.72
C THR A 30 3.84 -7.04 -9.07
N LEU A 31 3.39 -6.44 -7.96
CA LEU A 31 4.17 -5.45 -7.23
C LEU A 31 5.35 -6.11 -6.51
N LEU A 32 5.13 -7.30 -5.95
CA LEU A 32 6.15 -8.05 -5.22
C LEU A 32 7.31 -8.49 -6.12
N SER A 33 7.02 -9.01 -7.32
CA SER A 33 8.01 -9.53 -8.27
C SER A 33 8.93 -8.45 -8.83
N ASN A 34 8.51 -7.18 -8.74
CA ASN A 34 9.28 -6.02 -9.19
C ASN A 34 9.99 -5.29 -8.03
N GLN A 35 10.02 -5.86 -6.83
CA GLN A 35 10.68 -5.26 -5.66
C GLN A 35 11.95 -6.01 -5.27
N SER A 36 13.00 -5.25 -4.96
CA SER A 36 14.10 -5.71 -4.14
C SER A 36 13.64 -5.94 -2.69
N PHE A 37 14.44 -6.70 -1.94
CA PHE A 37 14.21 -6.90 -0.51
C PHE A 37 14.13 -5.57 0.27
N GLN A 38 14.96 -4.60 -0.10
CA GLN A 38 15.00 -3.30 0.58
C GLN A 38 13.75 -2.46 0.27
N GLU A 39 13.24 -2.51 -0.96
CA GLU A 39 11.98 -1.85 -1.34
C GLU A 39 10.79 -2.47 -0.63
N ASN A 40 10.69 -3.80 -0.60
CA ASN A 40 9.63 -4.49 0.14
C ASN A 40 9.67 -4.19 1.65
N LYS A 41 10.87 -4.14 2.25
CA LYS A 41 11.06 -3.73 3.64
C LYS A 41 10.63 -2.27 3.88
N ASN A 42 10.90 -1.38 2.92
CA ASN A 42 10.47 0.02 3.01
C ASN A 42 8.94 0.14 2.90
N LEU A 43 8.31 -0.56 1.94
CA LEU A 43 6.87 -0.60 1.78
C LEU A 43 6.18 -1.16 3.03
N ASN A 44 6.74 -2.21 3.64
CA ASN A 44 6.29 -2.74 4.92
C ASN A 44 6.24 -1.67 6.02
N LYS A 45 7.33 -0.90 6.15
CA LYS A 45 7.38 0.20 7.11
C LYS A 45 6.27 1.23 6.81
N ILE A 46 6.12 1.63 5.55
CA ILE A 46 5.10 2.61 5.13
C ILE A 46 3.69 2.12 5.47
N ILE A 47 3.35 0.87 5.11
CA ILE A 47 2.04 0.27 5.42
C ILE A 47 1.77 0.28 6.92
N ASN A 48 2.74 -0.11 7.75
CA ASN A 48 2.56 -0.08 9.21
C ASN A 48 2.35 1.33 9.74
N GLN A 49 3.07 2.32 9.22
CA GLN A 49 2.85 3.72 9.60
C GLN A 49 1.43 4.18 9.23
N CYS A 50 0.93 3.82 8.05
CA CYS A 50 -0.44 4.13 7.63
C CYS A 50 -1.49 3.44 8.52
N LEU A 51 -1.32 2.15 8.83
CA LEU A 51 -2.20 1.39 9.73
C LEU A 51 -2.22 1.98 11.15
N ASN A 52 -1.09 2.51 11.61
CA ASN A 52 -0.97 3.23 12.87
C ASN A 52 -1.43 4.70 12.79
N LYS A 53 -2.00 5.12 11.64
CA LYS A 53 -2.58 6.45 11.42
C LYS A 53 -1.52 7.56 11.52
N GLU A 54 -0.27 7.23 11.25
CA GLU A 54 0.82 8.18 11.25
C GLU A 54 0.79 9.01 9.97
N PHE A 55 0.72 10.33 10.11
CA PHE A 55 0.76 11.29 9.00
C PHE A 55 1.89 11.01 7.98
N ASN A 56 3.08 10.71 8.49
CA ASN A 56 4.25 10.43 7.65
C ASN A 56 4.11 9.15 6.82
N GLY A 57 3.26 8.20 7.22
CA GLY A 57 3.00 6.99 6.42
C GLY A 57 2.35 7.35 5.10
N PHE A 58 1.26 8.13 5.12
CA PHE A 58 0.52 8.52 3.92
C PHE A 58 1.36 9.40 2.99
N LYS A 59 2.19 10.30 3.53
CA LYS A 59 3.12 11.09 2.72
C LYS A 59 4.14 10.21 2.00
N LYS A 60 4.75 9.26 2.71
CA LYS A 60 5.70 8.33 2.10
C LYS A 60 5.05 7.37 1.11
N LEU A 61 3.77 7.05 1.29
CA LEU A 61 3.02 6.24 0.33
C LEU A 61 2.86 6.98 -1.00
N LEU A 62 2.57 8.29 -0.97
CA LEU A 62 2.53 9.14 -2.17
C LEU A 62 3.89 9.26 -2.88
N GLU A 63 4.96 9.30 -2.09
CA GLU A 63 6.35 9.40 -2.59
C GLU A 63 6.94 8.04 -2.96
N TYR A 64 6.21 6.94 -2.71
CA TYR A 64 6.70 5.60 -3.01
C TYR A 64 6.83 5.42 -4.51
N ASN A 65 8.01 5.02 -4.96
CA ASN A 65 8.24 4.72 -6.37
C ASN A 65 7.45 3.47 -6.76
N CYS A 66 6.27 3.66 -7.34
CA CYS A 66 5.47 2.58 -7.93
C CYS A 66 5.97 2.14 -9.31
N GLY A 67 7.05 2.72 -9.83
CA GLY A 67 7.43 2.55 -11.23
C GLY A 67 6.44 3.27 -12.15
N GLU A 68 6.06 2.63 -13.25
CA GLU A 68 5.11 3.16 -14.23
C GLU A 68 3.83 2.30 -14.31
N GLY A 69 2.73 2.90 -14.77
CA GLY A 69 1.49 2.19 -15.08
C GLY A 69 0.91 1.38 -13.91
N THR A 70 0.87 0.05 -14.08
CA THR A 70 0.20 -0.90 -13.18
C THR A 70 0.73 -0.91 -11.76
N GLY A 71 1.99 -0.52 -11.53
CA GLY A 71 2.55 -0.47 -10.18
C GLY A 71 1.84 0.56 -9.29
N CYS A 72 1.33 1.66 -9.86
CA CYS A 72 0.60 2.67 -9.09
C CYS A 72 -0.86 2.25 -8.81
N TYR A 73 -1.42 1.33 -9.60
CA TYR A 73 -2.70 0.68 -9.29
C TYR A 73 -2.56 -0.21 -8.05
N ASN A 74 -1.45 -0.94 -7.95
CA ASN A 74 -1.16 -1.79 -6.79
C ASN A 74 -0.95 -0.97 -5.50
N LEU A 75 -0.34 0.22 -5.59
CA LEU A 75 -0.32 1.17 -4.46
C LEU A 75 -1.73 1.66 -4.09
N GLY A 76 -2.56 1.95 -5.09
CA GLY A 76 -3.96 2.28 -4.89
C GLY A 76 -4.69 1.18 -4.11
N TYR A 77 -4.52 -0.07 -4.53
CA TYR A 77 -5.11 -1.24 -3.87
C TYR A 77 -4.60 -1.44 -2.43
N ILE A 78 -3.32 -1.16 -2.16
CA ILE A 78 -2.79 -1.15 -0.79
C ILE A 78 -3.47 -0.06 0.05
N LEU A 79 -3.65 1.14 -0.51
CA LEU A 79 -4.29 2.26 0.17
C LEU A 79 -5.77 1.97 0.49
N THR A 80 -6.52 1.36 -0.42
CA THR A 80 -7.94 1.02 -0.18
C THR A 80 -8.08 0.00 0.94
N GLN A 81 -7.25 -1.05 0.96
CA GLN A 81 -7.22 -2.02 2.06
C GLN A 81 -6.89 -1.37 3.41
N ILE A 82 -5.96 -0.40 3.43
CA ILE A 82 -5.64 0.37 4.63
C ILE A 82 -6.87 1.16 5.10
N ILE A 83 -7.59 1.83 4.18
CA ILE A 83 -8.79 2.61 4.51
C ILE A 83 -9.90 1.71 5.04
N PHE A 84 -10.14 0.55 4.42
CA PHE A 84 -11.07 -0.44 4.96
C PHE A 84 -10.69 -0.87 6.38
N ARG A 85 -9.40 -0.98 6.68
CA ARG A 85 -8.92 -1.38 8.00
C ARG A 85 -9.06 -0.30 9.06
N ILE A 86 -8.74 0.96 8.74
CA ILE A 86 -8.72 2.06 9.73
C ILE A 86 -10.05 2.84 9.79
N GLY A 87 -10.87 2.75 8.75
CA GLY A 87 -12.11 3.50 8.57
C GLY A 87 -11.91 4.90 7.98
N GLU A 88 -12.95 5.40 7.30
CA GLU A 88 -12.93 6.71 6.64
C GLU A 88 -12.62 7.87 7.61
N ASP A 89 -13.24 7.87 8.79
CA ASP A 89 -13.12 8.99 9.74
C ASP A 89 -11.67 9.15 10.22
N GLU A 90 -10.98 8.04 10.49
CA GLU A 90 -9.58 8.05 10.91
C GLU A 90 -8.67 8.45 9.76
N TYR A 91 -8.94 7.95 8.55
CA TYR A 91 -8.23 8.36 7.35
C TYR A 91 -8.34 9.88 7.12
N ILE A 92 -9.55 10.44 7.16
CA ILE A 92 -9.84 11.87 6.97
C ILE A 92 -9.09 12.72 8.01
N LYS A 93 -9.10 12.32 9.29
CA LYS A 93 -8.34 13.02 10.34
C LYS A 93 -6.86 13.14 10.00
N VAL A 94 -6.26 12.11 9.40
CA VAL A 94 -4.85 12.13 9.02
C VAL A 94 -4.62 12.99 7.77
N ILE A 95 -5.40 12.78 6.71
CA ILE A 95 -5.19 13.47 5.43
C ILE A 95 -5.59 14.96 5.46
N SER A 96 -6.41 15.38 6.42
CA SER A 96 -6.75 16.80 6.62
C SER A 96 -5.54 17.70 6.89
N LYS A 97 -4.43 17.11 7.35
CA LYS A 97 -3.15 17.79 7.60
C LYS A 97 -2.26 17.86 6.35
N LEU A 98 -2.61 17.16 5.27
CA LEU A 98 -1.86 17.15 4.02
C LEU A 98 -2.23 18.34 3.14
N SER A 99 -1.35 18.67 2.18
CA SER A 99 -1.66 19.69 1.18
C SER A 99 -2.85 19.24 0.31
N LYS A 100 -3.59 20.20 -0.28
CA LYS A 100 -4.71 19.87 -1.17
C LYS A 100 -4.27 19.01 -2.35
N LYS A 101 -3.05 19.25 -2.87
CA LYS A 101 -2.43 18.43 -3.93
C LYS A 101 -2.25 16.98 -3.50
N ASP A 102 -1.73 16.76 -2.29
CA ASP A 102 -1.52 15.40 -1.75
C ASP A 102 -2.85 14.68 -1.50
N GLN A 103 -3.86 15.39 -1.00
CA GLN A 103 -5.21 14.85 -0.85
C GLN A 103 -5.80 14.42 -2.21
N ILE A 104 -5.63 15.23 -3.25
CA ILE A 104 -6.07 14.89 -4.61
C ILE A 104 -5.33 13.65 -5.13
N ASN A 105 -4.02 13.58 -4.94
CA ASN A 105 -3.23 12.42 -5.38
C ASN A 105 -3.64 11.14 -4.66
N LEU A 106 -3.88 11.20 -3.35
CA LEU A 106 -4.38 10.05 -2.60
C LEU A 106 -5.76 9.63 -3.11
N ASN A 107 -6.67 10.57 -3.39
CA ASN A 107 -7.96 10.25 -3.98
C ASN A 107 -7.84 9.55 -5.34
N SER A 108 -6.91 9.97 -6.18
CA SER A 108 -6.62 9.29 -7.44
C SER A 108 -6.16 7.85 -7.22
N PHE A 109 -5.31 7.61 -6.21
CA PHE A 109 -4.88 6.26 -5.81
C PHE A 109 -6.05 5.41 -5.30
N ILE A 110 -6.94 5.97 -4.47
CA ILE A 110 -8.13 5.24 -4.01
C ILE A 110 -9.01 4.83 -5.20
N LYS A 111 -9.25 5.75 -6.15
CA LYS A 111 -10.08 5.45 -7.33
C LYS A 111 -9.52 4.27 -8.13
N VAL A 112 -8.23 4.28 -8.47
CA VAL A 112 -7.63 3.18 -9.23
C VAL A 112 -7.54 1.88 -8.42
N GLY A 113 -7.35 1.96 -7.10
CA GLY A 113 -7.32 0.80 -6.22
C GLY A 113 -8.68 0.13 -6.04
N LEU A 114 -9.76 0.91 -6.10
CA LEU A 114 -11.14 0.42 -6.09
C LEU A 114 -11.55 -0.12 -7.47
N GLU A 115 -11.09 0.50 -8.55
CA GLU A 115 -11.44 0.09 -9.91
C GLU A 115 -10.73 -1.21 -10.31
N TYR A 116 -9.40 -1.27 -10.14
CA TYR A 116 -8.56 -2.36 -10.63
C TYR A 116 -8.10 -3.35 -9.56
N GLY A 117 -8.34 -3.06 -8.28
CA GLY A 117 -7.98 -3.95 -7.18
C GLY A 117 -8.97 -5.09 -6.97
N ASP A 118 -8.54 -6.08 -6.18
CA ASP A 118 -9.33 -7.22 -5.71
C ASP A 118 -9.56 -7.07 -4.19
N ASN A 119 -10.44 -6.14 -3.81
CA ASN A 119 -10.73 -5.79 -2.43
C ASN A 119 -11.71 -6.77 -1.76
N ASN A 120 -12.36 -7.65 -2.53
CA ASN A 120 -13.20 -8.72 -2.01
C ASN A 120 -12.51 -10.11 -1.97
N TYR A 121 -11.30 -10.21 -2.52
CA TYR A 121 -10.45 -11.42 -2.56
C TYR A 121 -11.04 -12.57 -3.40
N ASP A 122 -11.73 -12.24 -4.50
CA ASP A 122 -12.31 -13.20 -5.45
C ASP A 122 -11.47 -13.42 -6.72
N GLU A 123 -10.25 -12.88 -6.72
CA GLU A 123 -9.27 -12.91 -7.81
C GLU A 123 -9.70 -12.14 -9.07
N LYS A 124 -10.64 -11.18 -8.93
CA LYS A 124 -11.11 -10.33 -10.03
C LYS A 124 -10.99 -8.85 -9.67
N MET A 125 -11.05 -8.00 -10.70
CA MET A 125 -11.13 -6.56 -10.52
C MET A 125 -12.53 -6.18 -10.02
N ASP A 126 -12.62 -5.41 -8.93
CA ASP A 126 -13.92 -5.11 -8.34
C ASP A 126 -14.74 -4.06 -9.13
N ASN A 127 -14.08 -3.14 -9.84
CA ASN A 127 -14.72 -2.00 -10.50
C ASN A 127 -15.56 -1.12 -9.55
N LEU A 128 -15.12 -0.96 -8.31
CA LEU A 128 -15.80 -0.15 -7.30
C LEU A 128 -15.61 1.35 -7.54
N ARG A 129 -16.59 2.13 -7.09
CA ARG A 129 -16.54 3.60 -7.14
C ARG A 129 -16.32 4.17 -5.75
N ILE A 130 -15.44 5.17 -5.68
CA ILE A 130 -15.13 5.87 -4.43
C ILE A 130 -16.37 6.52 -3.79
N ASN A 131 -17.31 7.03 -4.59
CA ASN A 131 -18.53 7.66 -4.06
C ASN A 131 -19.43 6.67 -3.30
N ASP A 132 -19.47 5.43 -3.75
CA ASP A 132 -20.30 4.38 -3.17
C ASP A 132 -19.58 3.69 -2.00
N THR A 133 -18.25 3.57 -2.10
CA THR A 133 -17.43 2.81 -1.14
C THR A 133 -16.95 3.68 0.02
N PHE A 134 -16.56 4.92 -0.27
CA PHE A 134 -16.01 5.88 0.69
C PHE A 134 -16.66 7.28 0.56
N PRO A 135 -17.98 7.40 0.82
CA PRO A 135 -18.72 8.66 0.64
C PRO A 135 -18.20 9.81 1.53
N LYS A 136 -17.70 9.52 2.73
CA LYS A 136 -17.21 10.60 3.63
C LYS A 136 -15.91 11.20 3.10
N ILE A 137 -15.03 10.37 2.53
CA ILE A 137 -13.78 10.85 1.91
C ILE A 137 -14.10 11.78 0.73
N VAL A 138 -15.08 11.41 -0.09
CA VAL A 138 -15.53 12.23 -1.23
C VAL A 138 -16.09 13.56 -0.75
N ASN A 139 -16.97 13.54 0.25
CA ASN A 139 -17.53 14.77 0.81
C ASN A 139 -16.44 15.68 1.39
N PHE A 140 -15.47 15.13 2.12
CA PHE A 140 -14.36 15.88 2.69
C PHE A 140 -13.49 16.56 1.61
N THR A 141 -13.23 15.87 0.50
CA THR A 141 -12.28 16.33 -0.51
C THR A 141 -12.87 17.23 -1.61
N ASN A 142 -14.19 17.28 -1.74
CA ASN A 142 -14.89 18.18 -2.67
C ASN A 142 -15.08 19.61 -2.14
N HIS A 143 -14.74 19.88 -0.89
CA HIS A 143 -14.69 21.22 -0.27
C HIS A 143 -13.24 21.73 -0.16
#